data_AF-A0A424Q2G3-F1
#
_entry.id   AF-A0A424Q2G3-F1
#
_cell.length_a   1.000
_cell.length_b   1.000
_cell.length_c   1.000
_cell.angle_alpha   90.00
_cell.angle_beta   90.00
_cell.angle_gamma   90.00
#
_symmetry.space_group_name_H-M   'P 1'
#
loop_
_entity.id
_entity.type
_entity.pdbx_description
1 polymer ?
#
loop_
_entity_poly.entity_id
_entity_poly.type
_entity_poly.pdbx_seq_one_letter_code
_entity_poly.pdbx_strand_id
1 'polypeptide(L)'
;MNDPSKAASRILYCTGFGLILACGFGLLEGRMEITQLGIGHIFLIVAMISILVAFSLGQQYNFLAKIYPNESEDEMVERIKNEIHEIEAESAVGNAWAKLESQVLEKELEQE
;
A
#
# COMPACT_ATOMS: atom_id res chain seq x y z
N MET A 1 15.45 5.04 0.69
CA MET A 1 14.25 5.00 1.58
C MET A 1 13.89 3.52 1.82
N ASN A 2 13.21 3.10 2.91
CA ASN A 2 12.89 1.66 3.04
C ASN A 2 11.77 1.30 2.05
N ASP A 3 11.90 0.17 1.34
CA ASP A 3 10.85 -0.33 0.44
C ASP A 3 9.50 -0.41 1.19
N PRO A 4 8.38 -0.02 0.54
CA PRO A 4 7.09 0.08 1.21
C PRO A 4 6.62 -1.25 1.81
N SER A 5 6.92 -2.38 1.15
CA SER A 5 6.72 -3.73 1.67
C SER A 5 7.47 -4.01 2.98
N LYS A 6 8.74 -3.58 3.08
CA LYS A 6 9.60 -3.76 4.27
C LYS A 6 9.16 -2.85 5.42
N ALA A 7 8.68 -1.65 5.11
CA ALA A 7 8.15 -0.75 6.12
C ALA A 7 6.87 -1.34 6.75
N ALA A 8 5.95 -1.83 5.92
CA ALA A 8 4.69 -2.43 6.37
C ALA A 8 4.90 -3.75 7.14
N SER A 9 5.80 -4.63 6.67
CA SER A 9 6.10 -5.88 7.38
C SER A 9 6.67 -5.64 8.77
N ARG A 10 7.57 -4.67 8.92
CA ARG A 10 8.13 -4.29 10.23
C ARG A 10 7.04 -3.83 11.21
N ILE A 11 6.09 -3.00 10.76
CA ILE A 11 4.98 -2.54 11.61
C ILE A 11 4.14 -3.75 12.04
N LEU A 12 3.79 -4.64 11.11
CA LEU A 12 3.02 -5.85 11.40
C LEU A 12 3.73 -6.79 12.37
N TYR A 13 5.06 -6.99 12.22
CA TYR A 13 5.85 -7.76 13.17
C TYR A 13 5.81 -7.14 14.57
N CYS A 14 6.04 -5.82 14.68
CA CYS A 14 5.98 -5.11 15.96
C CYS A 14 4.59 -5.23 16.61
N THR A 15 3.52 -5.08 15.84
CA THR A 15 2.15 -5.26 16.33
C THR A 15 1.89 -6.69 16.77
N GLY A 16 2.30 -7.69 15.99
CA GLY A 16 2.12 -9.10 16.32
C GLY A 16 2.85 -9.50 17.59
N PHE A 17 4.13 -9.15 17.71
CA PHE A 17 4.89 -9.39 18.94
C PHE A 17 4.34 -8.60 20.13
N GLY A 18 3.89 -7.37 19.93
CA GLY A 18 3.23 -6.57 20.96
C GLY A 18 1.94 -7.21 21.48
N LEU A 19 1.11 -7.77 20.61
CA LEU A 19 -0.11 -8.49 20.98
C LEU A 19 0.19 -9.78 21.75
N ILE A 20 1.22 -10.53 21.34
CA ILE A 20 1.68 -11.72 22.08
C ILE A 20 2.12 -11.32 23.49
N LEU A 21 2.89 -10.24 23.60
CA LEU A 21 3.39 -9.73 24.87
C LEU A 21 2.25 -9.24 25.78
N ALA A 22 1.24 -8.56 25.23
CA ALA A 22 0.04 -8.17 25.96
C ALA A 22 -0.74 -9.39 26.50
N CYS A 23 -0.84 -10.47 25.70
CA CYS A 23 -1.44 -11.72 26.17
C CYS A 23 -0.61 -12.37 27.28
N GLY A 24 0.72 -12.30 27.19
CA GLY A 24 1.63 -12.75 28.25
C GLY A 24 1.39 -12.02 29.57
N PHE A 25 1.19 -10.70 29.54
CA PHE A 25 0.81 -9.94 30.74
C PHE A 25 -0.60 -10.30 31.24
N GLY A 26 -1.56 -10.50 30.34
CA GLY A 26 -2.91 -10.95 30.71
C GLY A 26 -2.92 -12.30 31.44
N LEU A 27 -2.04 -13.22 31.05
CA LEU A 27 -1.83 -14.50 31.75
C LEU A 27 -1.19 -14.28 33.13
N LEU A 28 -0.16 -13.43 33.23
CA LEU A 28 0.52 -13.14 34.50
C LEU A 28 -0.39 -12.46 35.54
N GLU A 29 -1.29 -11.58 35.10
CA GLU A 29 -2.27 -10.90 35.97
C GLU A 29 -3.46 -11.80 36.34
N GLY A 30 -3.54 -13.03 35.83
CA GLY A 30 -4.67 -13.94 36.04
C GLY A 30 -5.97 -13.49 35.35
N ARG A 31 -5.89 -12.55 34.41
CA ARG A 31 -7.03 -12.08 33.59
C ARG A 31 -7.31 -13.02 32.41
N MET A 32 -6.37 -13.90 32.11
CA MET A 32 -6.43 -14.91 31.06
C MET A 32 -5.96 -16.23 31.65
N GLU A 33 -6.62 -17.32 31.30
CA GLU A 33 -6.21 -18.68 31.68
C GLU A 33 -5.98 -19.51 30.42
N ILE A 34 -4.98 -20.41 30.43
CA ILE A 34 -4.70 -21.30 29.30
C ILE A 34 -5.77 -22.40 29.19
N THR A 35 -6.38 -22.77 30.32
CA THR A 35 -7.37 -23.85 30.45
C THR A 35 -8.76 -23.43 29.98
N GLN A 36 -9.08 -22.14 30.02
CA GLN A 36 -10.39 -21.63 29.64
C GLN A 36 -10.28 -20.66 28.47
N LEU A 37 -10.95 -21.01 27.36
CA LEU A 37 -10.99 -20.15 26.18
C LEU A 37 -11.79 -18.88 26.50
N GLY A 38 -11.12 -17.73 26.43
CA GLY A 38 -11.70 -16.41 26.66
C GLY A 38 -11.36 -15.41 25.56
N ILE A 39 -11.96 -14.22 25.61
CA ILE A 39 -11.77 -13.12 24.63
C ILE A 39 -10.28 -12.77 24.45
N GLY A 40 -9.48 -12.88 25.51
CA GLY A 40 -8.04 -12.64 25.47
C GLY A 40 -7.28 -13.51 24.44
N HIS A 41 -7.77 -14.72 24.14
CA HIS A 41 -7.15 -15.62 23.16
C HIS A 41 -7.34 -15.14 21.71
N ILE A 42 -8.33 -14.30 21.44
CA ILE A 42 -8.54 -13.70 20.11
C ILE A 42 -7.33 -12.84 19.74
N PHE A 43 -6.73 -12.14 20.71
CA PHE A 43 -5.53 -11.34 20.46
C PHE A 43 -4.33 -12.20 20.05
N LEU A 44 -4.22 -13.46 20.52
CA LEU A 44 -3.19 -14.40 20.04
C LEU A 44 -3.43 -14.82 18.59
N ILE A 45 -4.69 -15.05 18.20
CA ILE A 45 -5.04 -15.39 16.82
C ILE A 45 -4.72 -14.21 15.90
N VAL A 46 -5.12 -12.99 16.28
CA VAL A 46 -4.81 -11.77 15.53
C VAL A 46 -3.30 -11.55 15.44
N ALA A 47 -2.56 -11.81 16.52
CA ALA A 47 -1.11 -11.73 16.51
C ALA A 47 -0.48 -12.72 15.51
N MET A 48 -0.93 -13.98 15.52
CA MET A 48 -0.46 -14.99 14.58
C MET A 48 -0.74 -14.58 13.14
N ILE A 49 -1.95 -14.08 12.85
CA ILE A 49 -2.30 -13.58 11.51
C ILE A 49 -1.38 -12.42 11.12
N SER A 50 -1.16 -11.45 12.00
CA SER A 50 -0.31 -10.30 11.69
C SER A 50 1.14 -10.69 11.37
N ILE A 51 1.70 -11.67 12.08
CA ILE A 51 3.04 -12.22 11.80
C ILE A 51 3.07 -12.96 10.47
N LEU A 52 2.05 -13.77 10.17
CA LEU A 52 1.96 -14.48 8.88
C LEU A 52 1.87 -13.51 7.70
N VAL A 53 1.07 -12.45 7.84
CA VAL A 53 0.97 -11.39 6.81
C VAL A 53 2.29 -10.64 6.69
N ALA A 54 2.95 -10.30 7.80
CA ALA A 54 4.27 -9.65 7.78
C ALA A 54 5.32 -10.49 7.05
N PHE A 55 5.31 -11.80 7.28
CA PHE A 55 6.21 -12.74 6.62
C PHE A 55 5.93 -12.85 5.12
N SER A 56 4.66 -12.96 4.73
CA SER A 56 4.27 -12.98 3.33
C SER A 56 4.64 -11.70 2.59
N LEU A 57 4.67 -10.56 3.27
CA LEU A 57 5.05 -9.27 2.68
C LEU A 57 6.50 -9.20 2.19
N GLY A 58 7.39 -10.00 2.80
CA GLY A 58 8.80 -10.08 2.40
C GLY A 58 9.07 -11.02 1.22
N GLN A 59 8.06 -11.77 0.75
CA GLN A 59 8.20 -12.70 -0.37
C GLN A 59 7.84 -12.05 -1.71
N GLN A 60 8.37 -12.60 -2.81
CA GLN A 60 8.07 -12.12 -4.17
C GLN A 60 6.60 -12.34 -4.57
N TYR A 61 5.97 -13.40 -4.05
CA TYR A 61 4.53 -13.64 -4.21
C TYR A 61 3.80 -13.17 -2.97
N ASN A 62 3.32 -11.92 -3.02
CA ASN A 62 2.63 -11.30 -1.91
C ASN A 62 1.19 -10.93 -2.35
N PHE A 63 0.17 -11.37 -1.60
CA PHE A 63 -1.22 -11.05 -1.92
C PHE A 63 -1.50 -9.54 -1.84
N LEU A 64 -0.71 -8.83 -1.02
CA LEU A 64 -0.78 -7.38 -0.83
C LEU A 64 0.15 -6.63 -1.78
N ALA A 65 0.80 -7.26 -2.77
CA ALA A 65 1.75 -6.61 -3.67
C ALA A 65 1.16 -5.39 -4.40
N LYS A 66 -0.17 -5.38 -4.63
CA LYS A 66 -0.86 -4.22 -5.24
C LYS A 66 -0.88 -2.99 -4.33
N ILE A 67 -0.91 -3.17 -3.01
CA ILE A 67 -1.00 -2.08 -2.03
C ILE A 67 0.39 -1.75 -1.46
N TYR A 68 1.19 -2.78 -1.20
CA TYR A 68 2.57 -2.68 -0.72
C TYR A 68 3.49 -3.37 -1.72
N PRO A 69 3.82 -2.70 -2.84
CA PRO A 69 4.73 -3.24 -3.83
C PRO A 69 6.09 -3.52 -3.20
N ASN A 70 6.70 -4.63 -3.62
CA ASN A 70 8.06 -4.99 -3.24
C ASN A 70 9.01 -4.59 -4.37
N GLU A 71 9.04 -3.29 -4.65
CA GLU A 71 9.89 -2.68 -5.68
C GLU A 71 11.11 -2.02 -5.04
N SER A 72 12.22 -2.02 -5.77
CA SER A 72 13.42 -1.27 -5.42
C SER A 72 13.25 0.23 -5.71
N GLU A 73 14.17 1.04 -5.17
CA GLU A 73 14.15 2.50 -5.39
C GLU A 73 14.26 2.86 -6.88
N ASP A 74 15.10 2.14 -7.64
CA ASP A 74 15.27 2.36 -9.07
C ASP A 74 14.00 2.02 -9.86
N GLU A 75 13.35 0.91 -9.53
CA GLU A 75 12.07 0.49 -10.13
C GLU A 75 10.95 1.49 -9.82
N MET A 76 10.91 2.01 -8.60
CA MET A 76 9.95 3.04 -8.20
C MET A 76 10.15 4.33 -8.99
N VAL A 77 11.40 4.78 -9.16
CA VAL A 77 11.74 5.99 -9.92
C VAL A 77 11.39 5.81 -11.40
N GLU A 78 11.69 4.65 -11.98
CA GLU A 78 11.35 4.34 -13.37
C GLU A 78 9.83 4.37 -13.58
N ARG A 79 9.05 3.77 -12.69
CA ARG A 79 7.58 3.82 -12.76
C ARG A 79 7.07 5.25 -12.72
N ILE A 80 7.49 6.05 -11.74
CA ILE A 80 7.03 7.44 -11.58
C ILE A 80 7.41 8.27 -12.81
N LYS A 81 8.61 8.06 -13.36
CA LYS A 81 9.07 8.74 -14.57
C LYS A 81 8.17 8.41 -15.76
N ASN A 82 7.80 7.14 -15.93
CA ASN A 82 6.90 6.71 -16.99
C ASN A 82 5.49 7.29 -16.81
N GLU A 83 4.96 7.30 -15.58
CA GLU A 83 3.67 7.92 -15.25
C GLU A 83 3.66 9.43 -15.59
N ILE A 84 4.73 10.16 -15.24
CA ILE A 84 4.86 11.59 -15.58
C ILE A 84 4.88 11.79 -17.09
N HIS A 85 5.66 10.96 -17.81
CA HIS A 85 5.77 11.07 -19.26
C HIS A 85 4.43 10.78 -19.96
N GLU A 86 3.66 9.81 -19.46
CA GLU A 86 2.32 9.51 -19.96
C GLU A 86 1.37 10.69 -19.75
N ILE A 87 1.36 11.28 -18.55
CA ILE A 87 0.56 12.47 -18.24
C ILE A 87 0.94 13.66 -19.14
N GLU A 88 2.23 13.88 -19.37
CA GLU A 88 2.72 14.96 -20.24
C GLU A 88 2.29 14.73 -21.70
N ALA A 89 2.38 13.49 -22.19
CA ALA A 89 1.93 13.14 -23.53
C ALA A 89 0.41 13.32 -23.71
N GLU A 90 -0.39 12.87 -22.74
CA GLU A 90 -1.85 13.08 -22.77
C GLU A 90 -2.21 14.57 -22.74
N SER A 91 -1.53 15.36 -21.91
CA SER A 91 -1.72 16.82 -21.82
C SER A 91 -1.35 17.52 -23.13
N ALA A 92 -0.24 17.12 -23.77
CA ALA A 92 0.17 17.68 -25.05
C ALA A 92 -0.84 17.41 -26.17
N VAL A 93 -1.40 16.19 -26.22
CA VAL A 93 -2.48 15.83 -27.16
C VAL A 93 -3.74 16.66 -26.86
N GLY A 94 -4.16 16.75 -25.59
CA GLY A 94 -5.31 17.55 -25.19
C GLY A 94 -5.17 19.03 -25.58
N ASN A 95 -3.99 19.62 -25.38
CA ASN A 95 -3.70 21.00 -25.78
C ASN A 95 -3.72 21.17 -27.30
N ALA A 96 -3.20 20.20 -28.05
CA ALA A 96 -3.28 20.22 -29.52
C ALA A 96 -4.74 20.18 -30.02
N TRP A 97 -5.60 19.36 -29.39
CA TRP A 97 -7.03 19.34 -29.67
C TRP A 97 -7.70 20.68 -29.33
N ALA A 98 -7.42 21.25 -28.16
CA ALA A 98 -7.97 22.55 -27.76
C ALA A 98 -7.57 23.68 -28.73
N LYS A 99 -6.32 23.67 -29.20
CA LYS A 99 -5.84 24.63 -30.20
C LYS A 99 -6.50 24.45 -31.57
N LEU A 100 -6.74 23.20 -31.98
CA LEU A 100 -7.46 22.92 -33.22
C LEU A 100 -8.92 23.38 -33.12
N GLU A 101 -9.59 23.13 -31.99
CA GLU A 101 -10.94 23.59 -31.72
C GLU A 101 -11.03 25.12 -31.73
N SER A 102 -10.09 25.83 -31.09
CA SER A 102 -10.08 27.29 -31.11
C SER A 102 -9.90 27.86 -32.52
N GLN A 103 -9.04 27.26 -33.35
CA GLN A 103 -8.84 27.67 -34.74
C GLN A 103 -10.06 27.42 -35.63
N VAL A 104 -10.77 26.31 -35.40
CA VAL A 104 -12.04 26.02 -36.10
C VAL A 104 -13.10 27.04 -35.72
N LEU A 105 -13.26 27.35 -34.43
CA LEU A 105 -14.21 28.35 -33.94
C LEU A 105 -13.91 29.76 -34.49
N GLU A 106 -12.65 30.16 -34.52
CA GLU A 106 -12.23 31.45 -35.10
C GLU A 106 -12.57 31.52 -36.60
N LYS A 107 -12.35 30.43 -37.34
CA LYS A 107 -12.69 30.35 -38.76
C LYS A 107 -14.21 30.37 -39.01
N GLU A 108 -15.02 29.75 -38.15
CA GLU A 108 -16.48 29.81 -38.25
C GLU A 108 -17.01 31.22 -38.00
N LEU A 109 -16.44 31.95 -37.02
CA LEU A 109 -16.81 33.36 -36.74
C LEU A 109 -16.43 34.32 -37.86
N GLU A 110 -15.35 34.08 -38.62
CA GLU A 110 -14.98 34.90 -39.79
C GLU A 110 -15.87 34.64 -41.01
N GLN A 111 -16.63 33.54 -41.04
CA GLN A 111 -17.49 33.16 -42.16
C GLN A 111 -18.97 33.60 -42.01
N GLU A 112 -19.38 34.07 -40.83
CA GLU A 112 -20.67 34.75 -40.56
C GLU A 112 -20.57 36.28 -40.74
#